data_AF-A0AA41Z849-F1
#
_entry.id   AF-A0AA41Z849-F1
#
_cell.length_a   1.000
_cell.length_b   1.000
_cell.length_c   1.000
_cell.angle_alpha   90.00
_cell.angle_beta   90.00
_cell.angle_gamma   90.00
#
_symmetry.space_group_name_H-M   'P 1'
#
loop_
_entity.id
_entity.type
_entity.pdbx_description
1 polymer ?
#
loop_
_entity_poly.entity_id
_entity_poly.type
_entity_poly.pdbx_seq_one_letter_code
_entity_poly.pdbx_strand_id
1 'polypeptide(L)'
;MTVAVAGMMVLARRFGGVSALAAAALSALLSGLACWPLGHPLAIGGTDLLLLVSFGLVNSAAGLALFTLGARLLPPVETALIGALDAPLAPLWVWLVFAETLGSGTIAGGLVVFAAVGVHMAFAARKASA
;
A
#
# COMPACT_ATOMS: atom_id res chain seq x y z
N MET A 1 8.56 -9.15 -8.41
CA MET A 1 7.99 -8.75 -7.09
C MET A 1 7.73 -9.93 -6.17
N THR A 2 7.19 -11.06 -6.64
CA THR A 2 6.85 -12.23 -5.81
C THR A 2 7.99 -12.77 -4.95
N VAL A 3 9.17 -13.03 -5.53
CA VAL A 3 10.35 -13.52 -4.79
C VAL A 3 10.84 -12.50 -3.75
N ALA A 4 10.88 -11.23 -4.10
CA ALA A 4 11.32 -10.16 -3.20
C ALA A 4 10.35 -9.98 -2.01
N VAL A 5 9.04 -10.01 -2.27
CA VAL A 5 8.01 -9.94 -1.24
C VAL A 5 8.04 -11.18 -0.34
N ALA A 6 8.24 -12.38 -0.91
CA ALA A 6 8.42 -13.60 -0.15
C ALA A 6 9.65 -13.52 0.77
N GLY A 7 10.79 -13.06 0.24
CA GLY A 7 12.01 -12.83 1.02
C GLY A 7 11.80 -11.83 2.16
N MET A 8 11.14 -10.71 1.87
CA MET A 8 10.77 -9.69 2.87
C MET A 8 9.92 -10.29 4.00
N MET A 9 8.89 -11.08 3.68
CA MET A 9 8.03 -11.73 4.68
C MET A 9 8.81 -12.73 5.55
N VAL A 10 9.68 -13.54 4.94
CA VAL A 10 10.50 -14.51 5.68
C VAL A 10 11.48 -13.80 6.62
N LEU A 11 12.15 -12.75 6.14
CA LEU A 11 13.07 -11.94 6.96
C LEU A 11 12.34 -11.23 8.11
N ALA A 12 11.17 -10.64 7.85
CA ALA A 12 10.36 -9.97 8.85
C ALA A 12 9.88 -10.94 9.95
N ARG A 13 9.55 -12.19 9.60
CA ARG A 13 9.18 -13.22 10.56
C ARG A 13 10.38 -13.76 11.34
N ARG A 14 11.54 -13.91 10.70
CA ARG A 14 12.77 -14.40 11.34
C ARG A 14 13.36 -13.39 12.34
N PHE A 15 13.24 -12.09 12.06
CA PHE A 15 13.81 -11.01 12.86
C PHE A 15 12.74 -10.10 13.48
N GLY A 16 11.74 -10.69 14.15
CA GLY A 16 10.60 -9.95 14.72
C GLY A 16 10.92 -8.93 15.82
N GLY A 17 12.17 -8.88 16.31
CA GLY A 17 12.64 -7.88 17.29
C GLY A 17 13.12 -6.55 16.67
N VAL A 18 13.20 -6.46 15.34
CA VAL A 18 13.64 -5.23 14.65
C VAL A 18 12.44 -4.32 14.43
N SER A 19 12.61 -3.02 14.69
CA SER A 19 11.53 -2.05 14.45
C SER A 19 11.26 -1.92 12.94
N ALA A 20 10.02 -2.24 12.54
CA ALA A 20 9.60 -2.16 11.14
C ALA A 20 9.80 -0.76 10.54
N LEU A 21 9.64 0.29 11.36
CA LEU A 21 9.87 1.68 10.97
C LEU A 21 11.33 1.94 10.62
N ALA A 22 12.29 1.49 11.45
CA ALA A 22 13.70 1.71 11.17
C ALA A 22 14.17 0.89 9.96
N ALA A 23 13.66 -0.33 9.82
CA ALA A 23 13.92 -1.17 8.65
C ALA A 23 13.40 -0.51 7.35
N ALA A 24 12.20 0.07 7.37
CA ALA A 24 11.62 0.78 6.24
C ALA A 24 12.37 2.09 5.92
N ALA A 25 12.79 2.84 6.93
CA ALA A 25 13.58 4.06 6.73
C ALA A 25 14.96 3.76 6.12
N LEU A 26 15.64 2.73 6.64
CA LEU A 26 16.93 2.31 6.11
C LEU A 26 16.79 1.76 4.69
N SER A 27 15.75 0.97 4.40
CA SER A 27 15.52 0.45 3.05
C SER A 27 15.23 1.57 2.03
N ALA A 28 14.46 2.60 2.43
CA ALA A 28 14.23 3.77 1.59
C ALA A 28 15.52 4.54 1.30
N LEU A 29 16.37 4.76 2.31
CA LEU A 29 17.66 5.42 2.15
C LEU A 29 18.60 4.63 1.22
N LEU A 30 18.74 3.32 1.48
CA LEU A 30 19.58 2.44 0.66
C LEU A 30 19.08 2.34 -0.77
N SER A 31 17.76 2.31 -0.98
CA SER A 31 17.15 2.31 -2.32
C SER A 31 17.46 3.61 -3.06
N GLY A 32 17.37 4.76 -2.36
CA GLY A 32 17.75 6.06 -2.93
C GLY A 32 19.22 6.11 -3.35
N LEU A 33 20.13 5.62 -2.49
CA LEU A 33 21.56 5.55 -2.79
C LEU A 33 21.88 4.58 -3.93
N ALA A 34 21.21 3.43 -3.98
CA ALA A 34 21.38 2.44 -5.05
C ALA A 34 20.89 2.97 -6.41
N CYS A 35 19.84 3.77 -6.42
CA CYS A 35 19.30 4.42 -7.63
C CYS A 35 20.05 5.69 -8.02
N TRP A 36 20.84 6.29 -7.12
CA TRP A 36 21.60 7.52 -7.38
C TRP A 36 22.44 7.49 -8.68
N PRO A 37 23.26 6.44 -8.97
CA PRO A 37 24.05 6.40 -10.20
C PRO A 37 23.23 6.18 -11.48
N LEU A 38 21.95 5.80 -11.37
CA LEU A 38 21.09 5.49 -12.50
C LEU A 38 20.34 6.73 -13.04
N GLY A 39 20.48 7.89 -12.40
CA GLY A 39 19.79 9.11 -12.82
C GLY A 39 20.49 10.40 -12.42
N HIS A 40 19.85 11.53 -12.70
CA HIS A 40 20.30 12.86 -12.30
C HIS A 40 19.37 13.44 -11.21
N PRO A 41 19.52 13.01 -9.94
CA PRO A 41 18.60 13.36 -8.86
C PRO A 41 18.61 14.85 -8.50
N LEU A 42 19.65 15.60 -8.92
CA LEU A 42 19.77 17.04 -8.68
C LEU A 42 19.26 17.91 -9.84
N ALA A 43 18.80 17.29 -10.94
CA ALA A 43 18.29 18.00 -12.12
C ALA A 43 16.76 18.21 -12.09
N ILE A 44 16.09 17.78 -11.02
CA ILE A 44 14.64 17.90 -10.84
C ILE A 44 14.22 19.35 -10.53
N GLY A 45 13.09 19.77 -11.10
CA GLY A 45 12.49 21.07 -10.80
C GLY A 45 11.91 21.13 -9.38
N GLY A 46 11.73 22.35 -8.86
CA GLY A 46 11.17 22.55 -7.50
C GLY A 46 9.77 21.96 -7.32
N THR A 47 8.93 22.02 -8.35
CA THR A 47 7.57 21.42 -8.33
C THR A 47 7.62 19.90 -8.25
N ASP A 48 8.50 19.25 -9.03
CA ASP A 48 8.64 17.80 -9.03
C ASP A 48 9.20 17.31 -7.70
N LEU A 49 10.14 18.04 -7.12
CA LEU A 49 10.66 17.77 -5.79
C LEU A 49 9.53 17.85 -4.74
N LEU A 50 8.68 18.88 -4.81
CA LEU A 50 7.54 19.01 -3.90
C LEU A 50 6.57 17.84 -4.05
N LEU A 51 6.22 17.46 -5.27
CA LEU A 51 5.36 16.29 -5.53
C LEU A 51 5.97 15.00 -4.99
N LEU A 52 7.27 14.79 -5.18
CA LEU A 52 7.97 13.59 -4.70
C LEU A 52 8.02 13.53 -3.17
N VAL A 53 8.28 14.65 -2.52
CA VAL A 53 8.26 14.77 -1.05
C VAL A 53 6.85 14.57 -0.51
N SER A 54 5.84 15.19 -1.12
CA SER A 54 4.43 15.01 -0.76
C SER A 54 4.00 13.55 -0.92
N PHE A 55 4.40 12.89 -2.01
CA PHE A 55 4.14 11.47 -2.22
C PHE A 55 4.80 10.62 -1.14
N GLY A 56 6.08 10.82 -0.85
CA GLY A 56 6.77 10.07 0.21
C GLY A 56 6.14 10.25 1.60
N LEU A 57 5.75 11.48 1.96
CA LEU A 57 5.15 11.79 3.25
C LEU A 57 3.71 11.27 3.36
N VAL A 58 2.86 11.53 2.37
CA VAL A 58 1.43 11.22 2.43
C VAL A 58 1.17 9.76 2.09
N ASN A 59 1.70 9.28 0.97
CA ASN A 59 1.45 7.91 0.52
C ASN A 59 2.25 6.90 1.36
N SER A 60 3.56 7.06 1.44
CA SER A 60 4.42 6.03 2.06
C SER A 60 4.48 6.11 3.58
N ALA A 61 4.71 7.30 4.16
CA ALA A 61 4.86 7.44 5.61
C ALA A 61 3.51 7.47 6.34
N ALA A 62 2.62 8.39 5.97
CA ALA A 62 1.31 8.49 6.63
C ALA A 62 0.43 7.27 6.31
N GLY A 63 0.42 6.78 5.07
CA GLY A 63 -0.28 5.56 4.70
C GLY A 63 0.15 4.35 5.53
N LEU A 64 1.46 4.10 5.68
CA LEU A 64 1.95 3.00 6.51
C LEU A 64 1.66 3.22 8.00
N ALA A 65 1.77 4.45 8.52
CA ALA A 65 1.44 4.76 9.91
C ALA A 65 -0.04 4.49 10.21
N LEU A 66 -0.95 4.97 9.36
CA LEU A 66 -2.39 4.74 9.50
C LEU A 66 -2.73 3.24 9.35
N PHE A 67 -2.12 2.56 8.38
CA PHE A 67 -2.32 1.12 8.20
C PHE A 67 -1.83 0.32 9.42
N THR A 68 -0.65 0.63 9.96
CA THR A 68 -0.12 -0.09 11.13
C THR A 68 -0.92 0.19 12.41
N LEU A 69 -1.45 1.40 12.58
CA LEU A 69 -2.37 1.72 13.68
C LEU A 69 -3.71 0.99 13.51
N GLY A 70 -4.32 1.05 12.32
CA GLY A 70 -5.59 0.37 12.03
C GLY A 70 -5.50 -1.14 12.11
N ALA A 71 -4.40 -1.74 11.62
CA ALA A 71 -4.14 -3.18 11.65
C ALA A 71 -4.09 -3.77 13.06
N ARG A 72 -3.85 -2.95 14.09
CA ARG A 72 -3.88 -3.38 15.51
C ARG A 72 -5.29 -3.43 16.09
N LEU A 73 -6.27 -2.81 15.43
CA LEU A 73 -7.67 -2.72 15.89
C LEU A 73 -8.55 -3.82 15.28
N LEU A 74 -8.08 -4.49 14.23
CA LEU A 74 -8.85 -5.46 13.44
C LEU A 74 -8.16 -6.83 13.42
N PRO A 75 -8.92 -7.93 13.30
CA PRO A 75 -8.35 -9.24 13.05
C PRO A 75 -7.43 -9.26 11.82
N PRO A 76 -6.40 -10.14 11.78
CA PRO A 76 -5.46 -10.18 10.67
C PRO A 76 -6.11 -10.40 9.29
N VAL A 77 -7.19 -11.20 9.24
CA VAL A 77 -7.93 -11.50 8.01
C VAL A 77 -8.66 -10.25 7.50
N GLU A 78 -9.31 -9.50 8.38
CA GLU A 78 -10.04 -8.29 8.02
C GLU A 78 -9.08 -7.19 7.56
N THR A 79 -7.96 -7.01 8.27
CA THR A 79 -6.89 -6.09 7.85
C THR A 79 -6.37 -6.43 6.46
N ALA A 80 -6.13 -7.71 6.15
CA ALA A 80 -5.65 -8.14 4.84
C ALA A 80 -6.70 -7.91 3.73
N LEU A 81 -7.98 -8.15 4.01
CA LEU A 81 -9.08 -7.91 3.07
C LEU A 81 -9.28 -6.42 2.81
N ILE A 82 -9.21 -5.58 3.84
CA ILE A 82 -9.25 -4.12 3.68
C ILE A 82 -8.05 -3.65 2.87
N GLY A 83 -6.85 -4.19 3.14
CA GLY A 83 -5.66 -3.89 2.35
C GLY A 83 -5.79 -4.28 0.87
N ALA A 84 -6.52 -5.36 0.56
CA ALA A 84 -6.79 -5.76 -0.82
C ALA A 84 -7.66 -4.76 -1.59
N LEU A 85 -8.44 -3.90 -0.91
CA LEU A 85 -9.23 -2.85 -1.55
C LEU A 85 -8.37 -1.73 -2.17
N ASP A 86 -7.09 -1.60 -1.80
CA ASP A 86 -6.21 -0.59 -2.38
C ASP A 86 -6.08 -0.77 -3.91
N ALA A 87 -5.96 -2.01 -4.38
CA ALA A 87 -5.82 -2.34 -5.80
C ALA A 87 -6.98 -1.85 -6.67
N PRO A 88 -8.27 -2.05 -6.32
CA PRO A 88 -9.39 -1.47 -7.07
C PRO A 88 -9.69 0.00 -6.73
N LEU A 89 -9.30 0.50 -5.55
CA LEU A 89 -9.46 1.92 -5.20
C LEU A 89 -8.51 2.83 -5.99
N ALA A 90 -7.29 2.40 -6.26
CA ALA A 90 -6.32 3.16 -7.06
C ALA A 90 -6.88 3.60 -8.44
N PRO A 91 -7.36 2.70 -9.32
CA PRO A 91 -7.95 3.09 -10.60
C PRO A 91 -9.26 3.86 -10.43
N LEU A 92 -10.04 3.60 -9.37
CA LEU A 92 -11.24 4.38 -9.07
C LEU A 92 -10.91 5.86 -8.80
N TRP A 93 -9.86 6.13 -8.01
CA TRP A 93 -9.40 7.49 -7.75
C TRP A 93 -8.88 8.19 -9.01
N VAL A 94 -8.16 7.46 -9.86
CA VAL A 94 -7.66 8.01 -11.12
C VAL A 94 -8.80 8.37 -12.06
N TRP A 95 -9.80 7.48 -12.18
CA TRP A 95 -11.01 7.77 -12.95
C TRP A 95 -11.78 8.99 -12.40
N LEU A 96 -11.90 9.12 -11.07
CA LEU A 96 -12.61 10.25 -10.45
C LEU A 96 -11.88 11.60 -10.65
N VAL A 97 -10.56 11.63 -10.49
CA VAL A 97 -9.78 12.88 -10.47
C VAL A 97 -9.29 13.27 -11.87
N PHE A 98 -8.88 12.29 -12.67
CA PHE A 98 -8.26 12.51 -13.98
C PHE A 98 -9.17 12.15 -15.16
N ALA A 99 -10.38 11.61 -14.90
CA ALA A 99 -11.34 11.20 -15.92
C ALA A 99 -10.80 10.16 -16.92
N GLU A 100 -9.79 9.37 -16.54
CA GLU A 100 -9.21 8.33 -17.39
C GLU A 100 -10.17 7.15 -17.56
N THR A 101 -10.29 6.63 -18.78
CA THR A 101 -11.18 5.50 -19.08
C THR A 101 -10.74 4.21 -18.40
N LEU A 102 -11.62 3.59 -17.62
CA LEU A 102 -11.39 2.30 -17.00
C LEU A 102 -11.55 1.18 -18.03
N GLY A 103 -10.51 0.37 -18.21
CA GLY A 103 -10.59 -0.85 -19.02
C GLY A 103 -11.57 -1.87 -18.43
N SER A 104 -12.19 -2.67 -19.29
CA SER A 104 -13.14 -3.71 -18.87
C SER A 104 -12.54 -4.72 -17.87
N GLY A 105 -11.25 -5.06 -18.02
CA GLY A 105 -10.52 -5.91 -17.09
C GLY A 105 -10.36 -5.29 -15.70
N THR A 106 -10.09 -3.99 -15.61
CA THR A 106 -9.99 -3.26 -14.34
C THR A 106 -11.32 -3.24 -13.61
N ILE A 107 -12.41 -3.00 -14.34
CA ILE A 107 -13.77 -3.01 -13.77
C ILE A 107 -14.13 -4.40 -13.26
N ALA A 108 -13.94 -5.44 -14.08
CA ALA A 108 -14.27 -6.81 -13.71
C ALA A 108 -13.45 -7.30 -12.50
N GLY A 109 -12.12 -7.10 -12.52
CA GLY A 109 -11.26 -7.46 -11.40
C GLY A 109 -11.60 -6.68 -10.14
N GLY A 110 -11.88 -5.38 -10.26
CA GLY A 110 -12.25 -4.55 -9.12
C GLY A 110 -13.58 -4.95 -8.49
N LEU A 111 -14.60 -5.26 -9.30
CA LEU A 111 -15.88 -5.79 -8.83
C LEU A 111 -15.72 -7.08 -8.03
N VAL A 112 -14.86 -8.00 -8.49
CA VAL A 112 -14.59 -9.25 -7.77
C VAL A 112 -14.00 -8.97 -6.38
N VAL A 113 -13.02 -8.07 -6.30
CA VAL A 113 -12.39 -7.71 -5.01
C VAL A 113 -13.38 -7.01 -4.09
N PHE A 114 -14.15 -6.02 -4.59
CA PHE A 114 -15.17 -5.34 -3.81
C PHE A 114 -16.26 -6.29 -3.30
N ALA A 115 -16.73 -7.21 -4.14
CA ALA A 115 -17.72 -8.22 -3.74
C ALA A 115 -17.16 -9.15 -2.67
N ALA A 116 -15.93 -9.65 -2.84
CA ALA A 116 -15.30 -10.55 -1.88
C ALA A 116 -15.14 -9.90 -0.49
N VAL A 117 -14.64 -8.66 -0.46
CA VAL A 117 -14.44 -7.92 0.80
C VAL A 117 -15.80 -7.55 1.42
N GLY A 118 -16.74 -7.03 0.63
CA GLY A 118 -18.06 -6.63 1.12
C GLY A 118 -18.86 -7.80 1.70
N VAL A 119 -18.86 -8.94 1.02
CA VAL A 119 -19.53 -10.16 1.51
C VAL A 119 -18.88 -10.63 2.81
N HIS A 120 -17.55 -10.64 2.90
CA HIS A 120 -16.85 -11.05 4.11
C HIS A 120 -17.18 -10.14 5.30
N MET A 121 -17.14 -8.83 5.11
CA MET A 121 -17.49 -7.85 6.15
C MET A 121 -18.95 -8.00 6.61
N ALA A 122 -19.88 -8.24 5.69
CA ALA A 122 -21.28 -8.48 6.02
C ALA A 122 -21.47 -9.74 6.87
N PHE A 123 -20.77 -10.84 6.55
CA PHE A 123 -20.80 -12.05 7.36
C PHE A 123 -20.15 -11.87 8.74
N ALA A 124 -19.04 -11.12 8.81
CA ALA A 124 -18.37 -10.81 10.08
C ALA A 124 -19.26 -9.98 11.01
N ALA A 125 -19.90 -8.93 10.49
CA ALA A 125 -20.83 -8.09 11.26
C ALA A 125 -22.04 -8.89 11.80
N ARG A 126 -22.56 -9.85 11.01
CA ARG A 126 -23.66 -10.72 11.45
C ARG A 126 -23.27 -11.65 12.59
N LYS A 127 -22.03 -12.17 12.59
CA LYS A 127 -21.51 -13.02 13.68
C LYS A 127 -21.25 -12.23 14.96
N ALA A 128 -20.87 -10.96 14.86
CA ALA A 128 -20.67 -10.11 16.03
C ALA A 128 -22.00 -9.68 16.71
N SER A 129 -23.12 -9.80 16.00
CA SER A 129 -24.46 -9.40 16.46
C SER A 129 -25.31 -10.56 17.00
N ALA A 130 -24.77 -11.78 17.02
CA ALA A 130 -25.41 -13.02 17.48
C ALA A 130 -24.69 -13.57 18.71
#